data_AF-A0A1Q4UVA3-F1
#
_entry.id   AF-A0A1Q4UVA3-F1
#
_cell.length_a   1.000
_cell.length_b   1.000
_cell.length_c   1.000
_cell.angle_alpha   90.00
_cell.angle_beta   90.00
_cell.angle_gamma   90.00
#
_symmetry.space_group_name_H-M   'P 1'
#
loop_
_entity.id
_entity.type
_entity.pdbx_description
1 polymer ?
#
loop_
_entity_poly.entity_id
_entity_poly.type
_entity_poly.pdbx_seq_one_letter_code
_entity_poly.pdbx_strand_id
1 'polypeptide(L)'
;MDKIEGSVLRSPADVRGFADFDGPLYYVPTGFIDRSDDPQTLPLAGGRRGFSALEIIRRLDDGGAQSMILPLLALEGWVQNSGRVDEINAVLDRLSGNRRAFANQDMESTHVMGIVNVTPDSFSDGGDHDSAQKAIAHGRALATAGASILDVGGESTRPGAAPVSIDEEIARVVPVIQALSADGHCVSVDTRHGAVMKAAMQAGAHIINDVTALEGDEESLEFISQSDDIPVILMHMQGEPGTMQDNPKYDCAVLDVYDYLLDRIESCERAGISRDRICVDPGIGFGKSLSHNLELLSRLSIFHGLGCPLLLGASRKSFIGKIDPAATPKQRLGGSLTAALNGWRQGAQILRVHDVDETVQALSVASAIGAV
;
A
#
# COMPACT_ATOMS: atom_id res chain seq x y z
N MET A 1 22.99 10.61 -8.96
CA MET A 1 23.17 10.45 -10.42
C MET A 1 22.61 11.71 -11.04
N ASP A 2 23.45 12.51 -11.69
CA ASP A 2 22.97 13.70 -12.41
C ASP A 2 22.06 13.27 -13.58
N LYS A 3 21.22 14.19 -14.07
CA LYS A 3 20.34 13.95 -15.22
C LYS A 3 21.14 13.30 -16.36
N ILE A 4 20.57 12.27 -17.01
CA ILE A 4 21.21 11.62 -18.17
C ILE A 4 21.46 12.68 -19.25
N GLU A 5 22.72 13.02 -19.49
CA GLU A 5 23.13 13.99 -20.52
C GLU A 5 23.37 13.27 -21.86
N GLY A 6 23.00 13.93 -22.95
CA GLY A 6 22.99 13.33 -24.29
C GLY A 6 24.39 13.03 -24.82
N SER A 7 24.86 11.79 -24.71
CA SER A 7 25.97 11.27 -25.53
C SER A 7 25.83 9.78 -25.81
N VAL A 8 25.73 9.42 -27.09
CA VAL A 8 25.31 8.11 -27.59
C VAL A 8 26.31 7.01 -27.21
N LEU A 9 25.92 6.12 -26.30
CA LEU A 9 26.58 4.83 -26.06
C LEU A 9 25.60 3.68 -26.34
N ARG A 10 25.93 2.84 -27.34
CA ARG A 10 25.13 1.65 -27.69
C ARG A 10 25.30 0.59 -26.60
N SER A 11 24.25 0.34 -25.82
CA SER A 11 24.18 -0.70 -24.81
C SER A 11 23.79 -2.05 -25.45
N PRO A 12 24.53 -3.16 -25.22
CA PRO A 12 24.16 -4.51 -25.68
C PRO A 12 22.91 -5.10 -25.01
N ALA A 13 22.23 -4.36 -24.13
CA ALA A 13 21.23 -4.88 -23.20
C ALA A 13 19.80 -4.99 -23.76
N ASP A 14 19.51 -4.51 -24.97
CA ASP A 14 18.17 -4.68 -25.55
C ASP A 14 18.00 -6.08 -26.17
N VAL A 15 17.78 -7.07 -25.30
CA VAL A 15 17.67 -8.48 -25.68
C VAL A 15 16.30 -8.82 -26.32
N ARG A 16 15.32 -7.91 -26.29
CA ARG A 16 13.90 -8.24 -26.60
C ARG A 16 13.09 -7.16 -27.34
N GLY A 17 13.75 -6.15 -27.91
CA GLY A 17 13.09 -5.06 -28.64
C GLY A 17 12.22 -4.20 -27.72
N PHE A 18 12.70 -3.97 -26.49
CA PHE A 18 12.06 -3.04 -25.56
C PHE A 18 12.38 -1.58 -25.91
N ALA A 19 13.55 -1.30 -26.50
CA ALA A 19 13.90 0.06 -26.90
C ALA A 19 13.04 0.52 -28.09
N ASP A 20 12.68 -0.42 -28.98
CA ASP A 20 11.85 -0.16 -30.17
C ASP A 20 10.34 -0.36 -29.91
N PHE A 21 9.92 -0.63 -28.66
CA PHE A 21 8.51 -0.79 -28.33
C PHE A 21 7.84 0.58 -28.21
N ASP A 22 6.74 0.80 -28.94
CA ASP A 22 6.04 2.09 -28.96
C ASP A 22 4.99 2.25 -27.84
N GLY A 23 4.61 1.17 -27.14
CA GLY A 23 3.60 1.20 -26.08
C GLY A 23 4.12 1.65 -24.70
N PRO A 24 3.27 1.65 -23.66
CA PRO A 24 3.68 2.00 -22.30
C PRO A 24 4.63 0.94 -21.72
N LEU A 25 5.63 1.42 -20.99
CA LEU A 25 6.55 0.59 -20.22
C LEU A 25 6.34 0.83 -18.72
N TYR A 26 6.55 -0.22 -17.94
CA TYR A 26 6.43 -0.19 -16.50
C TYR A 26 7.76 -0.58 -15.86
N TYR A 27 8.09 0.05 -14.75
CA TYR A 27 9.43 -0.03 -14.17
C TYR A 27 9.34 -0.49 -12.72
N VAL A 28 9.87 -1.67 -12.44
CA VAL A 28 9.87 -2.28 -11.11
C VAL A 28 11.29 -2.23 -10.55
N PRO A 29 11.54 -1.43 -9.50
CA PRO A 29 12.80 -1.48 -8.77
C PRO A 29 13.12 -2.90 -8.31
N THR A 30 14.33 -3.37 -8.58
CA THR A 30 14.83 -4.69 -8.16
C THR A 30 16.32 -4.64 -7.84
N GLY A 31 16.89 -5.74 -7.35
CA GLY A 31 18.26 -5.76 -6.84
C GLY A 31 18.40 -4.85 -5.62
N PHE A 32 17.53 -5.03 -4.62
CA PHE A 32 17.53 -4.20 -3.42
C PHE A 32 18.78 -4.39 -2.58
N ILE A 33 19.32 -3.27 -2.10
CA ILE A 33 20.48 -3.22 -1.23
C ILE A 33 20.12 -2.27 -0.07
N ASP A 34 20.46 -2.63 1.17
CA ASP A 34 20.15 -1.82 2.36
C ASP A 34 21.08 -0.58 2.51
N ARG A 35 21.65 -0.11 1.39
CA ARG A 35 22.58 1.02 1.27
C ARG A 35 22.29 1.83 0.01
N SER A 36 21.55 2.92 0.15
CA SER A 36 21.27 3.85 -0.95
C SER A 36 22.40 4.85 -1.25
N ASP A 37 23.48 4.85 -0.46
CA ASP A 37 24.68 5.66 -0.66
C ASP A 37 25.66 5.06 -1.68
N ASP A 38 25.41 3.84 -2.16
CA ASP A 38 26.26 3.20 -3.17
C ASP A 38 26.09 3.87 -4.55
N PRO A 39 27.18 4.28 -5.23
CA PRO A 39 27.11 4.95 -6.53
C PRO A 39 26.40 4.19 -7.65
N GLN A 40 26.22 2.87 -7.52
CA GLN A 40 25.55 2.01 -8.50
C GLN A 40 24.06 1.80 -8.20
N THR A 41 23.55 2.49 -7.18
CA THR A 41 22.15 2.39 -6.74
C THR A 41 21.44 3.72 -6.81
N LEU A 42 20.11 3.65 -6.83
CA LEU A 42 19.24 4.80 -6.57
C LEU A 42 18.42 4.52 -5.31
N PRO A 43 18.12 5.52 -4.47
CA PRO A 43 17.27 5.33 -3.30
C PRO A 43 15.87 4.88 -3.76
N LEU A 44 15.22 4.06 -2.94
CA LEU A 44 13.84 3.64 -3.12
C LEU A 44 12.95 4.50 -2.22
N ALA A 45 12.06 5.29 -2.84
CA ALA A 45 11.15 6.22 -2.21
C ALA A 45 11.83 7.17 -1.20
N GLY A 46 13.07 7.57 -1.49
CA GLY A 46 13.89 8.43 -0.64
C GLY A 46 14.45 7.79 0.63
N GLY A 47 14.20 6.50 0.84
CA GLY A 47 14.66 5.77 2.01
C GLY A 47 16.14 5.35 1.94
N ARG A 48 16.58 4.65 3.01
CA ARG A 48 17.94 4.07 3.10
C ARG A 48 18.17 2.88 2.17
N ARG A 49 17.09 2.27 1.68
CA ARG A 49 17.18 1.14 0.74
C ARG A 49 17.40 1.67 -0.66
N GLY A 50 18.40 1.14 -1.35
CA GLY A 50 18.64 1.38 -2.76
C GLY A 50 18.15 0.22 -3.63
N PHE A 51 18.01 0.47 -4.93
CA PHE A 51 17.85 -0.56 -5.95
C PHE A 51 18.93 -0.40 -7.02
N SER A 52 19.41 -1.51 -7.59
CA SER A 52 20.52 -1.53 -8.56
C SER A 52 20.08 -1.91 -9.98
N ALA A 53 18.81 -2.26 -10.17
CA ALA A 53 18.24 -2.62 -11.46
C ALA A 53 16.75 -2.30 -11.55
N LEU A 54 16.24 -2.25 -12.77
CA LEU A 54 14.81 -2.16 -13.08
C LEU A 54 14.38 -3.44 -13.81
N GLU A 55 13.33 -4.10 -13.36
CA GLU A 55 12.55 -4.97 -14.25
C GLU A 55 11.64 -4.05 -15.08
N ILE A 56 11.88 -4.01 -16.39
CA ILE A 56 11.06 -3.26 -17.35
C ILE A 56 10.03 -4.22 -17.92
N ILE A 57 8.76 -3.84 -17.85
CA ILE A 57 7.63 -4.67 -18.26
C ILE A 57 6.87 -3.97 -19.38
N ARG A 58 6.42 -4.75 -20.37
CA ARG A 58 5.45 -4.34 -21.38
C ARG A 58 4.28 -5.31 -21.40
N ARG A 59 3.09 -4.79 -21.73
CA ARG A 59 1.92 -5.62 -22.01
C ARG A 59 2.08 -6.33 -23.36
N LEU A 60 1.45 -7.49 -23.49
CA LEU A 60 1.33 -8.22 -24.76
C LEU A 60 -0.08 -8.03 -25.32
N ASP A 61 -0.20 -7.98 -26.65
CA ASP A 61 -1.48 -7.74 -27.34
C ASP A 61 -2.50 -8.88 -27.11
N ASP A 62 -2.03 -10.09 -26.82
CA ASP A 62 -2.84 -11.28 -26.54
C ASP A 62 -3.11 -11.50 -25.04
N GLY A 63 -2.76 -10.53 -24.20
CA GLY A 63 -2.89 -10.58 -22.75
C GLY A 63 -1.60 -11.02 -22.04
N GLY A 64 -1.47 -10.64 -20.77
CA GLY A 64 -0.25 -10.87 -20.00
C GLY A 64 0.83 -9.82 -20.26
N ALA A 65 2.06 -10.16 -19.86
CA ALA A 65 3.18 -9.24 -19.90
C ALA A 65 4.51 -9.96 -20.17
N GLN A 66 5.43 -9.23 -20.80
CA GLN A 66 6.82 -9.64 -20.92
C GLN A 66 7.70 -8.66 -20.14
N SER A 67 8.76 -9.18 -19.54
CA SER A 67 9.73 -8.34 -18.85
C SER A 67 11.19 -8.63 -19.24
N MET A 68 12.05 -7.66 -18.93
CA MET A 68 13.50 -7.79 -18.94
C MET A 68 14.07 -7.08 -17.71
N ILE A 69 15.25 -7.50 -17.24
CA ILE A 69 15.95 -6.82 -16.15
C ILE A 69 17.09 -5.98 -16.74
N LEU A 70 17.11 -4.71 -16.41
CA LEU A 70 18.10 -3.74 -16.83
C LEU A 70 18.86 -3.21 -15.60
N PRO A 71 20.16 -3.53 -15.45
CA PRO A 71 21.00 -2.91 -14.42
C PRO A 71 21.06 -1.39 -14.59
N LEU A 72 21.07 -0.62 -13.50
CA LEU A 72 21.14 0.84 -13.56
C LEU A 72 22.40 1.35 -14.29
N LEU A 73 23.51 0.62 -14.18
CA LEU A 73 24.74 0.91 -14.93
C LEU A 73 24.57 0.87 -16.45
N ALA A 74 23.57 0.13 -16.95
CA ALA A 74 23.26 0.04 -18.38
C ALA A 74 22.08 0.94 -18.78
N LEU A 75 21.46 1.65 -17.82
CA LEU A 75 20.23 2.40 -18.04
C LEU A 75 20.45 3.60 -18.96
N GLU A 76 21.49 4.38 -18.73
CA GLU A 76 21.81 5.57 -19.54
C GLU A 76 21.94 5.23 -21.04
N GLY A 77 22.77 4.26 -21.38
CA GLY A 77 22.95 3.83 -22.76
C GLY A 77 21.66 3.24 -23.36
N TRP A 78 20.80 2.61 -22.57
CA TRP A 78 19.53 2.07 -23.05
C TRP A 78 18.48 3.17 -23.30
N VAL A 79 18.32 4.10 -22.36
CA VAL A 79 17.41 5.26 -22.45
C VAL A 79 17.69 6.11 -23.69
N GLN A 80 18.96 6.36 -23.98
CA GLN A 80 19.35 7.12 -25.16
C GLN A 80 18.96 6.44 -26.47
N ASN A 81 18.98 5.10 -26.52
CA ASN A 81 18.59 4.36 -27.72
C ASN A 81 17.07 4.24 -27.87
N SER A 82 16.30 4.22 -26.76
CA SER A 82 14.84 4.12 -26.80
C SER A 82 14.13 5.45 -27.08
N GLY A 83 14.81 6.59 -26.93
CA GLY A 83 14.19 7.91 -27.08
C GLY A 83 13.23 8.29 -25.93
N ARG A 84 13.19 7.51 -24.83
CA ARG A 84 12.28 7.67 -23.69
C ARG A 84 12.89 8.43 -22.51
N VAL A 85 13.78 9.38 -22.79
CA VAL A 85 14.55 10.10 -21.76
C VAL A 85 13.64 10.76 -20.72
N ASP A 86 12.65 11.51 -21.16
CA ASP A 86 11.77 12.27 -20.25
C ASP A 86 10.85 11.36 -19.42
N GLU A 87 10.29 10.32 -20.05
CA GLU A 87 9.46 9.32 -19.37
C GLU A 87 10.23 8.63 -18.25
N ILE A 88 11.43 8.14 -18.56
CA ILE A 88 12.24 7.38 -17.61
C ILE A 88 12.73 8.29 -16.48
N ASN A 89 13.19 9.50 -16.79
CA ASN A 89 13.57 10.46 -15.75
C ASN A 89 12.39 10.77 -14.81
N ALA A 90 11.18 11.01 -15.35
CA ALA A 90 10.00 11.27 -14.53
C ALA A 90 9.62 10.06 -13.65
N VAL A 91 9.79 8.83 -14.15
CA VAL A 91 9.58 7.61 -13.36
C VAL A 91 10.65 7.47 -12.28
N LEU A 92 11.93 7.66 -12.61
CA LEU A 92 13.04 7.60 -11.64
C LEU A 92 12.87 8.63 -10.53
N ASP A 93 12.43 9.85 -10.84
CA ASP A 93 12.14 10.89 -9.86
C ASP A 93 11.06 10.42 -8.87
N ARG A 94 10.01 9.73 -9.34
CA ARG A 94 8.97 9.16 -8.46
C ARG A 94 9.44 7.94 -7.69
N LEU A 95 10.23 7.06 -8.31
CA LEU A 95 10.79 5.87 -7.68
C LEU A 95 11.78 6.23 -6.58
N SER A 96 12.53 7.32 -6.73
CA SER A 96 13.63 7.70 -5.84
C SER A 96 13.37 8.90 -4.95
N GLY A 97 12.37 9.71 -5.26
CA GLY A 97 12.02 10.88 -4.47
C GLY A 97 11.52 10.56 -3.07
N ASN A 98 11.85 11.41 -2.11
CA ASN A 98 11.35 11.32 -0.73
C ASN A 98 9.82 11.41 -0.71
N ARG A 99 9.20 10.58 0.14
CA ARG A 99 7.79 10.75 0.46
C ARG A 99 7.63 11.88 1.48
N ARG A 100 6.62 12.70 1.31
CA ARG A 100 6.24 13.69 2.33
C ARG A 100 5.66 12.98 3.55
N ALA A 101 5.69 13.67 4.68
CA ALA A 101 5.08 13.18 5.88
C ALA A 101 3.57 12.94 5.65
N PHE A 102 3.08 11.78 6.10
CA PHE A 102 1.69 11.36 5.97
C PHE A 102 1.08 11.24 7.38
N ALA A 103 0.11 12.08 7.71
CA ALA A 103 -0.43 12.20 9.08
C ALA A 103 0.66 12.39 10.16
N ASN A 104 1.60 13.32 9.92
CA ASN A 104 2.76 13.60 10.77
C ASN A 104 3.75 12.43 10.94
N GLN A 105 3.65 11.37 10.13
CA GLN A 105 4.64 10.30 10.05
C GLN A 105 5.59 10.58 8.89
N ASP A 106 6.91 10.62 9.12
CA ASP A 106 7.91 11.11 8.15
C ASP A 106 8.02 10.31 6.84
N MET A 107 7.50 9.07 6.79
CA MET A 107 7.59 8.15 5.66
C MET A 107 9.04 7.81 5.25
N GLU A 108 10.04 8.14 6.07
CA GLU A 108 11.45 7.76 5.89
C GLU A 108 11.71 6.32 6.37
N SER A 109 10.86 5.85 7.29
CA SER A 109 10.88 4.50 7.83
C SER A 109 9.52 3.82 7.66
N THR A 110 9.50 2.49 7.79
CA THR A 110 8.26 1.73 7.72
C THR A 110 7.50 1.83 9.04
N HIS A 111 6.27 2.30 8.95
CA HIS A 111 5.31 2.41 10.05
C HIS A 111 4.45 1.16 10.16
N VAL A 112 4.18 0.74 11.40
CA VAL A 112 3.25 -0.35 11.68
C VAL A 112 1.88 0.22 11.99
N MET A 113 0.89 -0.18 11.19
CA MET A 113 -0.51 0.16 11.37
C MET A 113 -1.25 -1.03 12.03
N GLY A 114 -1.65 -0.87 13.28
CA GLY A 114 -2.35 -1.89 14.05
C GLY A 114 -3.86 -1.89 13.81
N ILE A 115 -4.43 -3.06 13.52
CA ILE A 115 -5.87 -3.19 13.23
C ILE A 115 -6.69 -3.24 14.54
N VAL A 116 -7.67 -2.33 14.65
CA VAL A 116 -8.64 -2.21 15.74
C VAL A 116 -10.06 -2.39 15.18
N ASN A 117 -10.54 -3.63 15.10
CA ASN A 117 -11.90 -3.91 14.64
C ASN A 117 -12.91 -3.71 15.78
N VAL A 118 -13.94 -2.91 15.55
CA VAL A 118 -15.04 -2.65 16.48
C VAL A 118 -16.30 -3.36 16.01
N THR A 119 -16.25 -4.70 15.95
CA THR A 119 -17.41 -5.52 15.56
C THR A 119 -17.84 -6.46 16.69
N PRO A 120 -19.15 -6.75 16.85
CA PRO A 120 -19.65 -7.66 17.90
C PRO A 120 -18.96 -9.03 17.90
N ASP A 121 -18.71 -9.58 16.71
CA ASP A 121 -18.05 -10.87 16.52
C ASP A 121 -16.57 -10.88 16.91
N SER A 122 -15.93 -9.71 16.98
CA SER A 122 -14.52 -9.60 17.36
C SER A 122 -14.31 -9.73 18.88
N PHE A 123 -15.36 -9.47 19.67
CA PHE A 123 -15.31 -9.45 21.14
C PHE A 123 -16.56 -10.13 21.73
N SER A 124 -16.75 -11.39 21.39
CA SER A 124 -17.96 -12.24 21.49
C SER A 124 -18.68 -12.39 22.85
N ASP A 125 -18.43 -11.54 23.85
CA ASP A 125 -18.95 -11.69 25.22
C ASP A 125 -19.59 -10.40 25.82
N GLY A 126 -19.96 -9.36 25.06
CA GLY A 126 -20.52 -8.11 25.63
C GLY A 126 -21.35 -7.23 24.69
N GLY A 127 -22.06 -6.24 25.23
CA GLY A 127 -22.85 -5.25 24.46
C GLY A 127 -22.01 -4.16 23.80
N ASP A 128 -22.62 -3.20 23.10
CA ASP A 128 -21.90 -2.17 22.32
C ASP A 128 -20.93 -1.30 23.14
N HIS A 129 -21.26 -1.00 24.39
CA HIS A 129 -20.33 -0.28 25.28
C HIS A 129 -19.13 -1.14 25.69
N ASP A 130 -19.32 -2.46 25.86
CA ASP A 130 -18.23 -3.38 26.18
C ASP A 130 -17.32 -3.58 24.96
N SER A 131 -17.88 -3.58 23.75
CA SER A 131 -17.10 -3.69 22.51
C SER A 131 -16.22 -2.46 22.30
N ALA A 132 -16.73 -1.24 22.55
CA ALA A 132 -15.94 -0.01 22.48
C ALA A 132 -14.81 0.03 23.52
N GLN A 133 -15.08 -0.31 24.79
CA GLN A 133 -14.03 -0.34 25.83
C GLN A 133 -12.94 -1.39 25.54
N LYS A 134 -13.33 -2.58 25.05
CA LYS A 134 -12.38 -3.61 24.61
C LYS A 134 -11.55 -3.14 23.42
N ALA A 135 -12.15 -2.46 22.44
CA ALA A 135 -11.44 -1.90 21.30
C ALA A 135 -10.44 -0.80 21.71
N ILE A 136 -10.81 0.07 22.65
CA ILE A 136 -9.91 1.10 23.21
C ILE A 136 -8.73 0.44 23.93
N ALA A 137 -9.00 -0.54 24.81
CA ALA A 137 -7.95 -1.26 25.51
C ALA A 137 -7.00 -2.00 24.55
N HIS A 138 -7.56 -2.61 23.50
CA HIS A 138 -6.79 -3.27 22.44
C HIS A 138 -5.94 -2.26 21.67
N GLY A 139 -6.49 -1.12 21.23
CA GLY A 139 -5.76 -0.07 20.54
C GLY A 139 -4.57 0.46 21.35
N ARG A 140 -4.75 0.70 22.65
CA ARG A 140 -3.67 1.07 23.58
C ARG A 140 -2.60 -0.01 23.70
N ALA A 141 -2.98 -1.28 23.71
CA ALA A 141 -2.04 -2.40 23.74
C ALA A 141 -1.22 -2.46 22.44
N LEU A 142 -1.83 -2.25 21.27
CA LEU A 142 -1.11 -2.17 19.99
C LEU A 142 -0.15 -0.98 19.94
N ALA A 143 -0.56 0.19 20.42
CA ALA A 143 0.32 1.35 20.51
C ALA A 143 1.53 1.08 21.43
N THR A 144 1.28 0.44 22.58
CA THR A 144 2.35 0.00 23.50
C THR A 144 3.29 -1.01 22.83
N ALA A 145 2.77 -1.89 21.98
CA ALA A 145 3.56 -2.84 21.20
C ALA A 145 4.33 -2.20 20.01
N GLY A 146 4.16 -0.90 19.77
CA GLY A 146 4.91 -0.16 18.76
C GLY A 146 4.17 0.15 17.46
N ALA A 147 2.84 -0.02 17.40
CA ALA A 147 2.07 0.53 16.29
C ALA A 147 2.09 2.07 16.35
N SER A 148 2.57 2.70 15.26
CA SER A 148 2.58 4.16 15.12
C SER A 148 1.25 4.69 14.58
N ILE A 149 0.43 3.83 13.97
CA ILE A 149 -0.92 4.15 13.47
C ILE A 149 -1.89 3.08 13.99
N LEU A 150 -3.06 3.51 14.47
CA LEU A 150 -4.15 2.61 14.86
C LEU A 150 -5.30 2.74 13.87
N ASP A 151 -5.69 1.65 13.23
CA ASP A 151 -6.72 1.65 12.17
C ASP A 151 -8.03 1.06 12.69
N VAL A 152 -9.02 1.93 12.88
CA VAL A 152 -10.30 1.63 13.53
C VAL A 152 -11.36 1.35 12.48
N GLY A 153 -11.92 0.15 12.47
CA GLY A 153 -12.97 -0.26 11.52
C GLY A 153 -14.25 -0.72 12.22
N GLY A 154 -15.41 -0.17 11.84
CA GLY A 154 -16.73 -0.52 12.38
C GLY A 154 -17.51 -1.54 11.53
N GLU A 155 -17.13 -1.70 10.27
CA GLU A 155 -17.69 -2.64 9.30
C GLU A 155 -16.68 -3.77 9.00
N SER A 156 -17.13 -5.02 8.96
CA SER A 156 -16.27 -6.14 8.54
C SER A 156 -16.25 -6.23 7.02
N THR A 157 -15.09 -5.97 6.40
CA THR A 157 -14.87 -6.14 4.94
C THR A 157 -14.60 -7.60 4.53
N ARG A 158 -14.91 -8.58 5.39
CA ARG A 158 -14.77 -10.02 5.07
C ARG A 158 -15.91 -10.47 4.15
N PRO A 159 -15.64 -11.39 3.19
CA PRO A 159 -16.69 -11.98 2.37
C PRO A 159 -17.82 -12.59 3.21
N GLY A 160 -19.06 -12.21 2.91
CA GLY A 160 -20.27 -12.69 3.59
C GLY A 160 -20.65 -11.96 4.88
N ALA A 161 -19.94 -10.89 5.27
CA ALA A 161 -20.37 -10.05 6.38
C ALA A 161 -21.68 -9.30 6.05
N ALA A 162 -22.55 -9.15 7.05
CA ALA A 162 -23.76 -8.36 6.90
C ALA A 162 -23.41 -6.86 6.85
N PRO A 163 -24.06 -6.07 5.97
CA PRO A 163 -23.87 -4.63 5.93
C PRO A 163 -24.33 -4.01 7.27
N VAL A 164 -23.58 -3.01 7.71
CA VAL A 164 -23.87 -2.24 8.93
C VAL A 164 -24.50 -0.92 8.50
N SER A 165 -25.46 -0.40 9.26
CA SER A 165 -26.02 0.92 8.95
C SER A 165 -25.01 2.04 9.26
N ILE A 166 -25.06 3.16 8.54
CA ILE A 166 -24.15 4.30 8.75
C ILE A 166 -24.17 4.76 10.22
N ASP A 167 -25.36 4.90 10.82
CA ASP A 167 -25.50 5.32 12.22
C ASP A 167 -24.86 4.33 13.20
N GLU A 168 -24.99 3.03 12.92
CA GLU A 168 -24.38 1.99 13.74
C GLU A 168 -22.86 1.94 13.58
N GLU A 169 -22.33 2.14 12.36
CA GLU A 169 -20.90 2.23 12.12
C GLU A 169 -20.30 3.44 12.85
N ILE A 170 -20.95 4.62 12.78
CA ILE A 170 -20.58 5.82 13.53
C ILE A 170 -20.56 5.53 15.04
N ALA A 171 -21.63 4.92 15.56
CA ALA A 171 -21.75 4.60 16.99
C ALA A 171 -20.65 3.64 17.48
N ARG A 172 -20.15 2.76 16.61
CA ARG A 172 -19.03 1.85 16.90
C ARG A 172 -17.69 2.58 16.89
N VAL A 173 -17.39 3.34 15.84
CA VAL A 173 -16.03 3.88 15.64
C VAL A 173 -15.75 5.17 16.43
N VAL A 174 -16.72 6.08 16.53
CA VAL A 174 -16.50 7.41 17.11
C VAL A 174 -15.98 7.37 18.55
N PRO A 175 -16.56 6.61 19.49
CA PRO A 175 -16.07 6.57 20.87
C PRO A 175 -14.63 6.04 20.97
N VAL A 176 -14.27 5.09 20.11
CA VAL A 176 -12.92 4.51 20.07
C VAL A 176 -11.91 5.51 19.51
N ILE A 177 -12.26 6.18 18.42
CA ILE A 177 -11.43 7.23 17.81
C ILE A 177 -11.19 8.38 18.79
N GLN A 178 -12.24 8.88 19.45
CA GLN A 178 -12.12 9.96 20.44
C GLN A 178 -11.17 9.60 21.57
N ALA A 179 -11.29 8.40 22.12
CA ALA A 179 -10.43 7.96 23.22
C ALA A 179 -8.96 7.81 22.80
N LEU A 180 -8.70 7.13 21.67
CA LEU A 180 -7.34 6.88 21.20
C LEU A 180 -6.65 8.17 20.71
N SER A 181 -7.40 9.08 20.09
CA SER A 181 -6.90 10.39 19.68
C SER A 181 -6.59 11.28 20.89
N ALA A 182 -7.45 11.28 21.91
CA ALA A 182 -7.21 12.01 23.16
C ALA A 182 -5.98 11.50 23.93
N ASP A 183 -5.63 10.21 23.77
CA ASP A 183 -4.39 9.63 24.30
C ASP A 183 -3.14 10.04 23.48
N GLY A 184 -3.31 10.77 22.37
CA GLY A 184 -2.23 11.27 21.51
C GLY A 184 -1.79 10.30 20.41
N HIS A 185 -2.57 9.25 20.12
CA HIS A 185 -2.26 8.31 19.05
C HIS A 185 -2.70 8.81 17.67
N CYS A 186 -1.93 8.46 16.62
CA CYS A 186 -2.37 8.65 15.25
C CYS A 186 -3.43 7.60 14.89
N VAL A 187 -4.63 8.05 14.58
CA VAL A 187 -5.80 7.17 14.33
C VAL A 187 -6.23 7.26 12.88
N SER A 188 -6.34 6.12 12.22
CA SER A 188 -6.97 5.93 10.91
C SER A 188 -8.39 5.39 11.10
N VAL A 189 -9.33 5.78 10.24
CA VAL A 189 -10.65 5.15 10.14
C VAL A 189 -10.74 4.32 8.87
N ASP A 190 -11.09 3.03 9.00
CA ASP A 190 -11.34 2.10 7.89
C ASP A 190 -12.83 2.13 7.55
N THR A 191 -13.19 2.93 6.54
CA THR A 191 -14.59 3.11 6.10
C THR A 191 -14.66 3.54 4.64
N ARG A 192 -15.80 3.23 4.01
CA ARG A 192 -16.14 3.63 2.64
C ARG A 192 -17.28 4.66 2.56
N HIS A 193 -17.84 5.04 3.70
CA HIS A 193 -19.01 5.92 3.79
C HIS A 193 -18.59 7.35 4.17
N GLY A 194 -18.93 8.34 3.35
CA GLY A 194 -18.55 9.74 3.54
C GLY A 194 -19.07 10.32 4.86
N ALA A 195 -20.28 9.93 5.27
CA ALA A 195 -20.84 10.31 6.56
C ALA A 195 -20.00 9.80 7.76
N VAL A 196 -19.46 8.57 7.67
CA VAL A 196 -18.59 7.99 8.71
C VAL A 196 -17.23 8.68 8.70
N MET A 197 -16.66 8.94 7.50
CA MET A 197 -15.43 9.72 7.35
C MET A 197 -15.53 11.06 8.07
N LYS A 198 -16.61 11.80 7.83
CA LYS A 198 -16.87 13.10 8.46
C LYS A 198 -16.96 13.01 9.98
N ALA A 199 -17.74 12.05 10.49
CA ALA A 199 -17.88 11.85 11.94
C ALA A 199 -16.55 11.44 12.60
N ALA A 200 -15.76 10.58 11.95
CA ALA A 200 -14.46 10.14 12.41
C ALA A 200 -13.44 11.29 12.47
N MET A 201 -13.41 12.15 11.45
CA MET A 201 -12.53 13.33 11.44
C MET A 201 -12.92 14.32 12.54
N GLN A 202 -14.23 14.55 12.76
CA GLN A 202 -14.71 15.37 13.89
C GLN A 202 -14.38 14.76 15.26
N ALA A 203 -14.28 13.44 15.34
CA ALA A 203 -13.88 12.69 16.52
C ALA A 203 -12.36 12.71 16.79
N GLY A 204 -11.54 13.22 15.86
CA GLY A 204 -10.10 13.31 16.00
C GLY A 204 -9.30 12.22 15.26
N ALA A 205 -9.90 11.55 14.26
CA ALA A 205 -9.12 10.75 13.32
C ALA A 205 -8.15 11.63 12.51
N HIS A 206 -7.10 11.01 11.99
CA HIS A 206 -6.00 11.66 11.26
C HIS A 206 -5.87 11.16 9.83
N ILE A 207 -6.38 9.97 9.51
CA ILE A 207 -6.26 9.30 8.21
C ILE A 207 -7.62 8.69 7.87
N ILE A 208 -8.00 8.75 6.60
CA ILE A 208 -9.10 7.96 6.04
C ILE A 208 -8.52 6.81 5.23
N ASN A 209 -8.90 5.59 5.57
CA ASN A 209 -8.54 4.38 4.86
C ASN A 209 -9.77 3.84 4.14
N ASP A 210 -9.83 4.04 2.82
CA ASP A 210 -11.00 3.65 2.03
C ASP A 210 -10.65 2.54 1.04
N VAL A 211 -11.21 1.36 1.31
CA VAL A 211 -11.09 0.16 0.49
C VAL A 211 -11.69 0.30 -0.91
N THR A 212 -12.49 1.33 -1.15
CA THR A 212 -13.13 1.66 -2.43
C THR A 212 -12.48 2.85 -3.14
N ALA A 213 -11.36 3.36 -2.63
CA ALA A 213 -10.63 4.48 -3.23
C ALA A 213 -11.49 5.73 -3.52
N LEU A 214 -12.39 6.07 -2.59
CA LEU A 214 -13.35 7.19 -2.68
C LEU A 214 -14.40 7.02 -3.78
N GLU A 215 -14.70 5.78 -4.20
CA GLU A 215 -15.73 5.46 -5.19
C GLU A 215 -16.99 4.84 -4.57
N GLY A 216 -16.91 4.36 -3.32
CA GLY A 216 -18.01 3.67 -2.66
C GLY A 216 -19.17 4.56 -2.20
N ASP A 217 -18.95 5.87 -2.12
CA ASP A 217 -19.94 6.88 -1.73
C ASP A 217 -19.65 8.18 -2.48
N GLU A 218 -20.69 8.78 -3.08
CA GLU A 218 -20.59 10.00 -3.87
C GLU A 218 -20.07 11.20 -3.04
N GLU A 219 -20.36 11.23 -1.74
CA GLU A 219 -19.93 12.30 -0.85
C GLU A 219 -18.45 12.19 -0.44
N SER A 220 -17.83 11.01 -0.57
CA SER A 220 -16.47 10.75 -0.08
C SER A 220 -15.44 11.65 -0.76
N LEU A 221 -15.40 11.67 -2.10
CA LEU A 221 -14.43 12.48 -2.83
C LEU A 221 -14.62 13.98 -2.56
N GLU A 222 -15.86 14.44 -2.56
CA GLU A 222 -16.20 15.83 -2.29
C GLU A 222 -15.74 16.24 -0.88
N PHE A 223 -16.02 15.42 0.13
CA PHE A 223 -15.61 15.69 1.51
C PHE A 223 -14.09 15.84 1.65
N ILE A 224 -13.29 14.93 1.06
CA ILE A 224 -11.82 15.02 1.13
C ILE A 224 -11.29 16.25 0.38
N SER A 225 -11.90 16.59 -0.76
CA SER A 225 -11.49 17.74 -1.57
C SER A 225 -11.68 19.09 -0.89
N GLN A 226 -12.60 19.17 0.10
CA GLN A 226 -12.88 20.38 0.85
C GLN A 226 -11.93 20.63 2.04
N SER A 227 -11.04 19.67 2.34
CA SER A 227 -9.99 19.81 3.34
C SER A 227 -8.64 19.99 2.66
N ASP A 228 -7.73 20.74 3.29
CA ASP A 228 -6.36 20.93 2.83
C ASP A 228 -5.39 19.86 3.35
N ASP A 229 -5.75 19.14 4.42
CA ASP A 229 -4.82 18.39 5.26
C ASP A 229 -5.18 16.93 5.49
N ILE A 230 -6.40 16.48 5.17
CA ILE A 230 -6.82 15.10 5.40
C ILE A 230 -6.07 14.14 4.46
N PRO A 231 -5.23 13.23 4.97
CA PRO A 231 -4.60 12.16 4.21
C PRO A 231 -5.58 11.00 3.97
N VAL A 232 -5.48 10.40 2.79
CA VAL A 232 -6.33 9.29 2.36
C VAL A 232 -5.49 8.12 1.84
N ILE A 233 -5.91 6.90 2.19
CA ILE A 233 -5.39 5.66 1.60
C ILE A 233 -6.41 5.17 0.57
N LEU A 234 -5.95 5.01 -0.68
CA LEU A 234 -6.72 4.50 -1.79
C LEU A 234 -6.34 3.05 -2.06
N MET A 235 -7.27 2.12 -1.89
CA MET A 235 -7.03 0.71 -2.15
C MET A 235 -7.64 0.25 -3.48
N HIS A 236 -6.94 -0.64 -4.18
CA HIS A 236 -7.54 -1.38 -5.28
C HIS A 236 -8.40 -2.55 -4.78
N MET A 237 -9.66 -2.61 -5.21
CA MET A 237 -10.55 -3.76 -5.07
C MET A 237 -11.31 -4.04 -6.38
N GLN A 238 -11.37 -5.30 -6.82
CA GLN A 238 -12.22 -5.71 -7.94
C GLN A 238 -13.48 -6.38 -7.41
N GLY A 239 -14.65 -5.86 -7.79
CA GLY A 239 -15.95 -6.31 -7.29
C GLY A 239 -16.24 -5.80 -5.87
N GLU A 240 -17.29 -6.33 -5.24
CA GLU A 240 -17.71 -5.94 -3.89
C GLU A 240 -17.17 -6.91 -2.84
N PRO A 241 -16.93 -6.51 -1.57
CA PRO A 241 -16.35 -7.38 -0.55
C PRO A 241 -17.02 -8.77 -0.41
N GLY A 242 -18.33 -8.85 -0.66
CA GLY A 242 -19.10 -10.09 -0.66
C GLY A 242 -18.89 -11.02 -1.86
N THR A 243 -18.60 -10.48 -3.05
CA THR A 243 -18.53 -11.22 -4.33
C THR A 243 -17.16 -11.15 -5.02
N MET A 244 -16.24 -10.33 -4.50
CA MET A 244 -14.94 -10.05 -5.12
C MET A 244 -14.08 -11.32 -5.36
N GLN A 245 -14.31 -12.39 -4.61
CA GLN A 245 -13.56 -13.64 -4.78
C GLN A 245 -14.12 -14.53 -5.90
N ASP A 246 -15.25 -14.16 -6.50
CA ASP A 246 -15.93 -14.94 -7.52
C ASP A 246 -15.29 -14.73 -8.90
N ASN A 247 -14.28 -15.57 -9.19
CA ASN A 247 -13.58 -15.61 -10.49
C ASN A 247 -13.00 -14.26 -10.94
N PRO A 248 -12.15 -13.61 -10.13
CA PRO A 248 -11.52 -12.34 -10.51
C PRO A 248 -10.61 -12.54 -11.73
N LYS A 249 -10.67 -11.60 -12.67
CA LYS A 249 -9.91 -11.66 -13.93
C LYS A 249 -9.07 -10.40 -14.10
N TYR A 250 -7.81 -10.63 -14.44
CA TYR A 250 -6.80 -9.63 -14.78
C TYR A 250 -6.03 -10.16 -15.97
N ASP A 251 -5.61 -9.27 -16.87
CA ASP A 251 -4.69 -9.62 -17.95
C ASP A 251 -3.27 -9.73 -17.38
N CYS A 252 -2.90 -8.78 -16.53
CA CYS A 252 -1.70 -8.83 -15.70
C CYS A 252 -2.01 -8.10 -14.40
N ALA A 253 -2.16 -8.83 -13.29
CA ALA A 253 -2.70 -8.27 -12.06
C ALA A 253 -1.89 -7.09 -11.53
N VAL A 254 -0.56 -7.12 -11.71
CA VAL A 254 0.31 -6.02 -11.28
C VAL A 254 0.05 -4.74 -12.08
N LEU A 255 -0.01 -4.86 -13.41
CA LEU A 255 -0.17 -3.70 -14.29
C LEU A 255 -1.59 -3.15 -14.23
N ASP A 256 -2.60 -4.02 -14.19
CA ASP A 256 -4.01 -3.61 -14.10
C ASP A 256 -4.30 -2.85 -12.79
N VAL A 257 -3.71 -3.31 -11.68
CA VAL A 257 -3.81 -2.62 -10.38
C VAL A 257 -3.04 -1.29 -10.41
N TYR A 258 -1.89 -1.25 -11.08
CA TYR A 258 -1.10 -0.01 -11.24
C TYR A 258 -1.89 1.04 -12.02
N ASP A 259 -2.47 0.67 -13.16
CA ASP A 259 -3.23 1.57 -14.02
C ASP A 259 -4.47 2.10 -13.30
N TYR A 260 -5.22 1.23 -12.61
CA TYR A 260 -6.36 1.66 -11.79
C TYR A 260 -5.94 2.69 -10.73
N LEU A 261 -4.88 2.42 -9.96
CA LEU A 261 -4.44 3.34 -8.92
C LEU A 261 -3.92 4.66 -9.49
N LEU A 262 -3.26 4.64 -10.65
CA LEU A 262 -2.86 5.86 -11.37
C LEU A 262 -4.09 6.70 -11.76
N ASP A 263 -5.08 6.08 -12.40
CA ASP A 263 -6.33 6.76 -12.80
C ASP A 263 -7.08 7.33 -11.59
N ARG A 264 -7.07 6.63 -10.46
CA ARG A 264 -7.66 7.10 -9.20
C ARG A 264 -6.90 8.28 -8.61
N ILE A 265 -5.57 8.25 -8.60
CA ILE A 265 -4.75 9.38 -8.16
C ILE A 265 -5.04 10.61 -9.02
N GLU A 266 -5.04 10.46 -10.34
CA GLU A 266 -5.31 11.57 -11.26
C GLU A 266 -6.73 12.12 -11.09
N SER A 267 -7.70 11.26 -10.77
CA SER A 267 -9.07 11.68 -10.44
C SER A 267 -9.14 12.49 -9.14
N CYS A 268 -8.36 12.10 -8.13
CA CYS A 268 -8.24 12.86 -6.88
C CYS A 268 -7.53 14.21 -7.10
N GLU A 269 -6.46 14.25 -7.90
CA GLU A 269 -5.75 15.48 -8.24
C GLU A 269 -6.64 16.48 -8.99
N ARG A 270 -7.46 16.01 -9.94
CA ARG A 270 -8.46 16.84 -10.63
C ARG A 270 -9.53 17.40 -9.69
N ALA A 271 -9.82 16.70 -8.60
CA ALA A 271 -10.71 17.17 -7.54
C ALA A 271 -10.02 18.11 -6.54
N GLY A 272 -8.71 18.35 -6.65
CA GLY A 272 -7.94 19.23 -5.76
C GLY A 272 -7.22 18.52 -4.61
N ILE A 273 -7.26 17.18 -4.55
CA ILE A 273 -6.54 16.40 -3.55
C ILE A 273 -5.10 16.19 -4.04
N SER A 274 -4.14 16.86 -3.44
CA SER A 274 -2.74 16.74 -3.81
C SER A 274 -2.20 15.32 -3.60
N ARG A 275 -1.34 14.84 -4.48
CA ARG A 275 -0.66 13.53 -4.39
C ARG A 275 0.02 13.26 -3.04
N ASP A 276 0.57 14.29 -2.41
CA ASP A 276 1.24 14.18 -1.10
C ASP A 276 0.30 13.76 0.05
N ARG A 277 -1.02 13.85 -0.16
CA ARG A 277 -2.05 13.40 0.78
C ARG A 277 -2.55 11.99 0.49
N ILE A 278 -2.06 11.35 -0.57
CA ILE A 278 -2.54 10.05 -1.04
C ILE A 278 -1.51 8.98 -0.72
N CYS A 279 -1.94 7.92 -0.04
CA CYS A 279 -1.24 6.65 0.07
C CYS A 279 -1.98 5.60 -0.77
N VAL A 280 -1.26 4.65 -1.36
CA VAL A 280 -1.88 3.58 -2.18
C VAL A 280 -1.77 2.22 -1.51
N ASP A 281 -2.79 1.37 -1.66
CA ASP A 281 -2.77 -0.04 -1.27
C ASP A 281 -3.17 -0.92 -2.47
N PRO A 282 -2.32 -1.86 -2.93
CA PRO A 282 -2.67 -2.81 -4.01
C PRO A 282 -3.80 -3.79 -3.65
N GLY A 283 -4.24 -3.83 -2.40
CA GLY A 283 -5.41 -4.56 -1.92
C GLY A 283 -5.22 -6.06 -1.92
N ILE A 284 -4.21 -6.57 -1.21
CA ILE A 284 -3.96 -8.01 -1.10
C ILE A 284 -5.18 -8.75 -0.52
N GLY A 285 -5.65 -9.74 -1.25
CA GLY A 285 -6.82 -10.54 -0.91
C GLY A 285 -8.17 -9.86 -1.19
N PHE A 286 -8.19 -8.73 -1.90
CA PHE A 286 -9.41 -8.06 -2.34
C PHE A 286 -9.60 -8.18 -3.85
N GLY A 287 -10.50 -9.06 -4.29
CA GLY A 287 -10.74 -9.26 -5.72
C GLY A 287 -9.66 -10.03 -6.45
N LYS A 288 -8.95 -10.97 -5.79
CA LYS A 288 -7.68 -11.52 -6.30
C LYS A 288 -7.50 -13.01 -6.02
N SER A 289 -7.09 -13.76 -7.05
CA SER A 289 -6.72 -15.18 -6.94
C SER A 289 -5.39 -15.36 -6.17
N LEU A 290 -4.98 -16.62 -5.91
CA LEU A 290 -3.66 -16.86 -5.29
C LEU A 290 -2.53 -16.32 -6.19
N SER A 291 -2.57 -16.58 -7.50
CA SER A 291 -1.54 -16.12 -8.43
C SER A 291 -1.47 -14.60 -8.49
N HIS A 292 -2.61 -13.90 -8.54
CA HIS A 292 -2.64 -12.43 -8.56
C HIS A 292 -2.00 -11.83 -7.30
N ASN A 293 -2.30 -12.39 -6.12
CA ASN A 293 -1.70 -11.92 -4.87
C ASN A 293 -0.18 -12.16 -4.83
N LEU A 294 0.28 -13.31 -5.32
CA LEU A 294 1.71 -13.60 -5.40
C LEU A 294 2.44 -12.70 -6.40
N GLU A 295 1.80 -12.38 -7.53
CA GLU A 295 2.33 -11.46 -8.53
C GLU A 295 2.50 -10.03 -7.98
N LEU A 296 1.50 -9.54 -7.25
CA LEU A 296 1.56 -8.23 -6.58
C LEU A 296 2.62 -8.20 -5.48
N LEU A 297 2.72 -9.27 -4.69
CA LEU A 297 3.74 -9.36 -3.65
C LEU A 297 5.16 -9.48 -4.23
N SER A 298 5.34 -10.06 -5.43
CA SER A 298 6.67 -10.19 -6.03
C SER A 298 7.17 -8.92 -6.72
N ARG A 299 6.25 -8.00 -7.08
CA ARG A 299 6.56 -6.75 -7.80
C ARG A 299 5.99 -5.53 -7.11
N LEU A 300 5.87 -5.56 -5.79
CA LEU A 300 5.25 -4.51 -4.99
C LEU A 300 5.95 -3.15 -5.18
N SER A 301 7.25 -3.13 -5.43
CA SER A 301 8.02 -1.90 -5.63
C SER A 301 7.60 -1.08 -6.86
N ILE A 302 6.88 -1.67 -7.82
CA ILE A 302 6.33 -0.94 -8.98
C ILE A 302 5.47 0.24 -8.57
N PHE A 303 4.72 0.12 -7.47
CA PHE A 303 3.76 1.13 -7.02
C PHE A 303 4.44 2.40 -6.52
N HIS A 304 5.74 2.37 -6.23
CA HIS A 304 6.50 3.61 -6.01
C HIS A 304 6.56 4.49 -7.26
N GLY A 305 6.36 3.92 -8.44
CA GLY A 305 6.22 4.65 -9.70
C GLY A 305 5.00 5.56 -9.75
N LEU A 306 4.03 5.40 -8.83
CA LEU A 306 2.90 6.31 -8.67
C LEU A 306 3.27 7.59 -7.90
N GLY A 307 4.42 7.63 -7.22
CA GLY A 307 4.88 8.79 -6.45
C GLY A 307 4.22 8.94 -5.07
N CYS A 308 3.39 7.99 -4.64
CA CYS A 308 2.73 7.99 -3.34
C CYS A 308 3.47 7.10 -2.31
N PRO A 309 3.26 7.29 -0.99
CA PRO A 309 3.50 6.25 0.00
C PRO A 309 2.69 4.97 -0.32
N LEU A 310 3.21 3.83 0.13
CA LEU A 310 2.66 2.52 -0.13
C LEU A 310 2.29 1.82 1.17
N LEU A 311 1.04 1.38 1.26
CA LEU A 311 0.54 0.52 2.32
C LEU A 311 0.46 -0.93 1.82
N LEU A 312 0.80 -1.88 2.71
CA LEU A 312 0.58 -3.30 2.47
C LEU A 312 -0.25 -3.95 3.59
N GLY A 313 -1.46 -4.38 3.24
CA GLY A 313 -2.37 -5.14 4.11
C GLY A 313 -2.42 -6.65 3.79
N ALA A 314 -1.40 -7.42 4.18
CA ALA A 314 -1.32 -8.86 3.90
C ALA A 314 -1.59 -9.79 5.12
N SER A 315 -1.72 -9.22 6.31
CA SER A 315 -1.79 -9.97 7.57
C SER A 315 -3.00 -10.93 7.65
N ARG A 316 -2.71 -12.21 7.94
CA ARG A 316 -3.67 -13.32 8.12
C ARG A 316 -4.59 -13.60 6.92
N LYS A 317 -4.32 -13.01 5.75
CA LYS A 317 -5.15 -13.14 4.53
C LYS A 317 -5.21 -14.58 4.01
N SER A 318 -6.24 -14.85 3.21
CA SER A 318 -6.57 -16.18 2.71
C SER A 318 -5.49 -16.79 1.80
N PHE A 319 -4.69 -15.98 1.11
CA PHE A 319 -3.60 -16.49 0.25
C PHE A 319 -2.60 -17.33 1.04
N ILE A 320 -2.29 -16.95 2.30
CA ILE A 320 -1.42 -17.73 3.19
C ILE A 320 -2.03 -19.11 3.44
N GLY A 321 -3.34 -19.17 3.75
CA GLY A 321 -4.05 -20.43 3.93
C GLY A 321 -4.22 -21.25 2.65
N LYS A 322 -4.06 -20.66 1.46
CA LYS A 322 -4.03 -21.41 0.20
C LYS A 322 -2.65 -22.04 -0.06
N ILE A 323 -1.58 -21.46 0.50
CA ILE A 323 -0.20 -21.98 0.42
C ILE A 323 0.08 -23.00 1.54
N ASP A 324 -0.41 -22.72 2.75
CA ASP A 324 -0.39 -23.60 3.91
C ASP A 324 -1.84 -23.93 4.35
N PRO A 325 -2.46 -24.96 3.76
CA PRO A 325 -3.85 -25.35 4.04
C PRO A 325 -4.11 -25.77 5.49
N ALA A 326 -3.08 -26.12 6.26
CA ALA A 326 -3.23 -26.50 7.67
C ALA A 326 -3.43 -25.27 8.59
N ALA A 327 -3.02 -24.07 8.16
CA ALA A 327 -3.09 -22.87 8.97
C ALA A 327 -4.48 -22.20 8.94
N THR A 328 -5.20 -22.31 10.05
CA THR A 328 -6.38 -21.46 10.32
C THR A 328 -5.99 -19.97 10.34
N PRO A 329 -6.93 -19.01 10.17
CA PRO A 329 -6.59 -17.58 10.18
C PRO A 329 -5.73 -17.11 11.35
N LYS A 330 -5.93 -17.65 12.56
CA LYS A 330 -5.13 -17.33 13.76
C LYS A 330 -3.73 -17.96 13.76
N GLN A 331 -3.48 -18.96 12.93
CA GLN A 331 -2.20 -19.68 12.83
C GLN A 331 -1.32 -19.17 11.67
N ARG A 332 -1.69 -18.06 11.02
CA ARG A 332 -0.99 -17.51 9.85
C ARG A 332 0.11 -16.51 10.20
N LEU A 333 0.63 -16.52 11.42
CA LEU A 333 1.65 -15.56 11.87
C LEU A 333 2.90 -15.61 10.98
N GLY A 334 3.51 -16.79 10.79
CA GLY A 334 4.73 -16.92 9.98
C GLY A 334 4.58 -16.43 8.54
N GLY A 335 3.47 -16.76 7.88
CA GLY A 335 3.15 -16.23 6.54
C GLY A 335 2.90 -14.73 6.53
N SER A 336 2.29 -14.18 7.59
CA SER A 336 2.03 -12.74 7.73
C SER A 336 3.32 -11.95 7.92
N LEU A 337 4.23 -12.42 8.78
CA LEU A 337 5.56 -11.83 8.97
C LEU A 337 6.39 -11.89 7.69
N THR A 338 6.31 -13.01 6.94
CA THR A 338 7.00 -13.15 5.66
C THR A 338 6.50 -12.12 4.64
N ALA A 339 5.18 -11.92 4.53
CA ALA A 339 4.59 -10.93 3.64
C ALA A 339 4.95 -9.49 4.08
N ALA A 340 4.93 -9.21 5.38
CA ALA A 340 5.32 -7.92 5.95
C ALA A 340 6.79 -7.58 5.66
N LEU A 341 7.72 -8.52 5.90
CA LEU A 341 9.15 -8.33 5.60
C LEU A 341 9.42 -8.22 4.10
N ASN A 342 8.66 -8.94 3.26
CA ASN A 342 8.72 -8.79 1.81
C ASN A 342 8.26 -7.38 1.36
N GLY A 343 7.19 -6.86 1.98
CA GLY A 343 6.73 -5.49 1.73
C GLY A 343 7.73 -4.44 2.20
N TRP A 344 8.26 -4.60 3.42
CA TRP A 344 9.33 -3.79 3.95
C TRP A 344 10.51 -3.76 2.99
N ARG A 345 11.03 -4.92 2.57
CA ARG A 345 12.15 -5.04 1.60
C ARG A 345 11.89 -4.31 0.29
N GLN A 346 10.65 -4.21 -0.14
CA GLN A 346 10.26 -3.52 -1.37
C GLN A 346 9.87 -2.06 -1.17
N GLY A 347 10.10 -1.50 0.02
CA GLY A 347 9.94 -0.07 0.29
C GLY A 347 8.57 0.36 0.82
N ALA A 348 7.69 -0.57 1.19
CA ALA A 348 6.38 -0.22 1.76
C ALA A 348 6.55 0.62 3.04
N GLN A 349 5.99 1.83 3.04
CA GLN A 349 6.07 2.75 4.18
C GLN A 349 5.07 2.42 5.28
N ILE A 350 3.96 1.73 4.98
CA ILE A 350 2.98 1.32 5.99
C ILE A 350 2.69 -0.18 5.87
N LEU A 351 2.78 -0.89 6.99
CA LEU A 351 2.41 -2.30 7.09
C LEU A 351 1.18 -2.44 8.00
N ARG A 352 0.05 -2.85 7.43
CA ARG A 352 -1.21 -3.03 8.17
C ARG A 352 -1.33 -4.46 8.70
N VAL A 353 -1.31 -4.62 10.02
CA VAL A 353 -1.15 -5.93 10.68
C VAL A 353 -2.05 -6.15 11.89
N HIS A 354 -2.35 -7.43 12.16
CA HIS A 354 -2.99 -7.86 13.40
C HIS A 354 -1.97 -8.09 14.52
N ASP A 355 -0.81 -8.66 14.18
CA ASP A 355 0.24 -9.13 15.09
C ASP A 355 1.34 -8.05 15.18
N VAL A 356 1.07 -6.98 15.93
CA VAL A 356 1.95 -5.78 15.99
C VAL A 356 3.29 -6.08 16.65
N ASP A 357 3.30 -6.71 17.83
CA ASP A 357 4.51 -6.98 18.60
C ASP A 357 5.51 -7.81 17.78
N GLU A 358 5.03 -8.89 17.16
CA GLU A 358 5.85 -9.77 16.34
C GLU A 358 6.34 -9.08 15.06
N THR A 359 5.51 -8.22 14.46
CA THR A 359 5.91 -7.45 13.27
C THR A 359 6.98 -6.41 13.62
N VAL A 360 6.82 -5.67 14.72
CA VAL A 360 7.80 -4.69 15.20
C VAL A 360 9.12 -5.37 15.55
N GLN A 361 9.08 -6.52 16.23
CA GLN A 361 10.28 -7.31 16.49
C GLN A 361 10.96 -7.74 15.19
N ALA A 362 10.22 -8.27 14.22
CA ALA A 362 10.75 -8.72 12.93
C ALA A 362 11.42 -7.57 12.16
N LEU A 363 10.77 -6.40 12.11
CA LEU A 363 11.31 -5.19 11.46
C LEU A 363 12.56 -4.67 12.17
N SER A 364 12.59 -4.70 13.50
CA SER A 364 13.75 -4.28 14.29
C SER A 364 14.97 -5.15 14.00
N VAL A 365 14.79 -6.47 13.98
CA VAL A 365 15.87 -7.42 13.63
C VAL A 365 16.30 -7.23 12.17
N ALA A 366 15.35 -7.13 11.24
CA ALA A 366 15.66 -6.94 9.82
C ALA A 366 16.43 -5.63 9.56
N SER A 367 16.05 -4.55 10.23
CA SER A 367 16.73 -3.26 10.15
C SER A 367 18.14 -3.31 10.75
N ALA A 368 18.34 -4.04 11.85
CA ALA A 368 19.66 -4.23 12.44
C ALA A 368 20.59 -5.05 11.54
N ILE A 369 20.06 -6.06 10.83
CA ILE A 369 20.83 -6.84 9.85
C ILE A 369 21.25 -5.96 8.68
N GLY A 370 20.34 -5.14 8.13
CA GLY A 370 20.63 -4.27 6.98
C GLY A 370 21.56 -3.09 7.29
N ALA A 371 21.81 -2.80 8.58
CA ALA A 371 22.70 -1.72 9.01
C ALA A 371 24.18 -2.13 9.11
N VAL A 372 24.51 -3.42 8.97
CA VAL A 372 25.88 -3.98 8.95
C VAL A 372 26.32 -4.18 7.52
#